data_AF-A0A1I4CI32-F1
#
_entry.id   AF-A0A1I4CI32-F1
#
_cell.length_a   1.000
_cell.length_b   1.000
_cell.length_c   1.000
_cell.angle_alpha   90.00
_cell.angle_beta   90.00
_cell.angle_gamma   90.00
#
_symmetry.space_group_name_H-M   'P 1'
#
loop_
_entity.id
_entity.type
_entity.pdbx_description
1 polymer ?
#
loop_
_entity_poly.entity_id
_entity_poly.type
_entity_poly.pdbx_seq_one_letter_code
_entity_poly.pdbx_strand_id
1 'polypeptide(L)'
;LVPELTPGDIVVMDNLPAHKVAGVRQAIEGAGATLRYLPPYSPDLNPIEMAFSKLKALLRKAAARTVPELWQSIGEAIAQFSAQDCRHYFEAAGYESG
;
A
#
# COMPACT_ATOMS: atom_id res chain seq x y z
N LEU A 1 2.50 8.25 -6.27
CA LEU A 1 3.71 7.57 -5.79
C LEU A 1 4.92 8.46 -5.97
N VAL A 2 5.50 8.57 -7.17
CA VAL A 2 6.78 9.28 -7.39
C VAL A 2 6.85 10.70 -6.80
N PRO A 3 5.83 11.57 -6.91
CA PRO A 3 5.87 12.91 -6.31
C PRO A 3 5.98 12.94 -4.77
N GLU A 4 5.64 11.84 -4.10
CA GLU A 4 5.66 11.70 -2.64
C GLU A 4 6.94 11.02 -2.13
N LEU A 5 7.82 10.55 -3.03
CA LEU A 5 9.05 9.84 -2.67
C LEU A 5 10.16 10.84 -2.31
N THR A 6 10.95 10.47 -1.31
CA THR A 6 12.19 11.14 -0.95
C THR A 6 13.39 10.24 -1.25
N PRO A 7 14.57 10.82 -1.60
CA PRO A 7 15.77 10.02 -1.78
C PRO A 7 16.10 9.18 -0.54
N GLY A 8 16.33 7.88 -0.74
CA GLY A 8 16.54 6.91 0.33
C GLY A 8 15.30 6.09 0.70
N ASP A 9 14.10 6.48 0.25
CA ASP A 9 12.88 5.68 0.47
C ASP A 9 12.99 4.29 -0.17
N ILE A 10 12.35 3.31 0.46
CA ILE A 10 12.23 1.94 -0.07
C ILE A 10 10.78 1.72 -0.47
N VAL A 11 10.56 1.44 -1.76
CA VAL A 11 9.26 0.98 -2.26
C VAL A 11 9.28 -0.54 -2.27
N VAL A 12 8.40 -1.15 -1.47
CA VAL A 12 8.16 -2.59 -1.49
C VAL A 12 6.93 -2.87 -2.36
N MET A 13 7.05 -3.76 -3.34
CA MET A 13 5.96 -4.16 -4.22
C MET A 13 5.75 -5.67 -4.21
N ASP A 14 4.49 -6.09 -4.36
CA ASP A 14 4.17 -7.48 -4.65
C ASP A 14 4.82 -7.96 -5.96
N ASN A 15 5.04 -9.27 -6.07
CA ASN A 15 5.79 -9.91 -7.15
C ASN A 15 5.00 -10.10 -8.47
N LEU A 16 3.78 -9.56 -8.58
CA LEU A 16 2.92 -9.63 -9.76
C LEU A 16 3.64 -9.14 -11.04
N PRO A 17 3.48 -9.82 -12.20
CA PRO A 17 4.11 -9.39 -13.45
C PRO A 17 3.80 -7.94 -13.86
N ALA A 18 2.61 -7.44 -13.54
CA ALA A 18 2.22 -6.06 -13.82
C ALA A 18 3.11 -5.02 -13.10
N HIS A 19 3.73 -5.36 -11.96
CA HIS A 19 4.64 -4.48 -11.23
C HIS A 19 6.08 -4.51 -11.76
N LYS A 20 6.39 -5.39 -12.73
CA LYS A 20 7.75 -5.61 -13.24
C LYS A 20 8.03 -4.94 -14.58
N VAL A 21 7.13 -4.09 -15.06
CA VAL A 21 7.37 -3.30 -16.27
C VAL A 21 8.51 -2.31 -16.02
N ALA A 22 9.40 -2.14 -17.01
CA ALA A 22 10.63 -1.37 -16.85
C ALA A 22 10.39 0.07 -16.34
N GLY A 23 9.30 0.70 -16.80
CA GLY A 23 8.93 2.06 -16.41
C GLY A 23 8.67 2.23 -14.92
N VAL A 24 8.23 1.19 -14.20
CA VAL A 24 8.00 1.27 -12.74
C VAL A 24 9.32 1.46 -12.00
N ARG A 25 10.32 0.61 -12.30
CA ARG A 25 11.64 0.72 -11.67
C ARG A 25 12.31 2.05 -12.02
N GLN A 26 12.29 2.43 -13.30
CA GLN A 26 12.88 3.68 -13.78
C GLN A 26 12.29 4.90 -13.06
N ALA A 27 10.96 4.93 -12.87
CA ALA A 27 10.30 6.04 -12.22
C ALA A 27 10.61 6.13 -10.71
N ILE A 28 10.71 4.99 -10.01
CA ILE A 28 11.04 4.93 -8.58
C ILE A 28 12.51 5.29 -8.34
N GLU A 29 13.43 4.64 -9.07
CA GLU A 29 14.87 4.88 -8.92
C GLU A 29 15.30 6.25 -9.42
N GLY A 30 14.60 6.80 -10.43
CA GLY A 30 14.78 8.18 -10.88
C GLY A 30 14.44 9.23 -9.82
N ALA A 31 13.63 8.88 -8.80
CA ALA A 31 13.34 9.72 -7.65
C ALA A 31 14.37 9.59 -6.51
N GLY A 32 15.40 8.77 -6.68
CA GLY A 32 16.39 8.45 -5.63
C GLY A 32 15.92 7.42 -4.61
N ALA A 33 14.77 6.77 -4.84
CA ALA A 33 14.25 5.69 -4.01
C ALA A 33 14.72 4.32 -4.53
N THR A 34 14.50 3.26 -3.75
CA THR A 34 14.88 1.89 -4.10
C THR A 34 13.67 0.97 -4.20
N LEU A 35 13.55 0.23 -5.30
CA LEU A 35 12.49 -0.76 -5.49
C LEU A 35 12.91 -2.16 -5.02
N ARG A 36 12.11 -2.77 -4.15
CA ARG A 36 12.21 -4.16 -3.67
C ARG A 36 10.92 -4.92 -3.99
N TYR A 37 11.06 -6.15 -4.47
CA TYR A 37 9.92 -7.05 -4.67
C TYR A 37 9.86 -8.07 -3.53
N LEU A 38 8.64 -8.40 -3.12
CA LEU A 38 8.41 -9.51 -2.20
C LEU A 38 8.75 -10.86 -2.87
N PRO A 39 9.16 -11.88 -2.11
CA PRO A 39 9.25 -13.24 -2.63
C PRO A 39 7.88 -13.71 -3.17
N PRO A 40 7.86 -14.62 -4.16
CA PRO A 40 6.61 -15.19 -4.65
C PRO A 40 5.77 -15.78 -3.51
N TYR A 41 4.45 -15.54 -3.54
CA TYR A 41 3.50 -16.10 -2.59
C TYR A 41 3.81 -15.78 -1.12
N SER A 42 4.34 -14.58 -0.83
CA SER A 42 4.61 -14.09 0.53
C SER A 42 3.66 -12.97 0.95
N PRO A 43 2.33 -13.21 1.00
CA PRO A 43 1.37 -12.19 1.40
C PRO A 43 1.55 -11.77 2.86
N ASP A 44 2.10 -12.64 3.71
CA ASP A 44 2.38 -12.34 5.12
C ASP A 44 3.45 -11.26 5.29
N LEU A 45 4.29 -11.05 4.28
CA LEU A 45 5.30 -9.98 4.23
C LEU A 45 4.76 -8.70 3.60
N ASN A 46 3.47 -8.62 3.27
CA ASN A 46 2.89 -7.46 2.60
C ASN A 46 1.99 -6.64 3.55
N PRO A 47 2.47 -5.52 4.11
CA PRO A 47 1.72 -4.70 5.07
C PRO A 47 0.35 -4.24 4.55
N ILE A 48 0.20 -4.09 3.23
CA ILE A 48 -1.03 -3.59 2.62
C ILE A 48 -2.22 -4.55 2.80
N GLU A 49 -1.98 -5.84 3.05
CA GLU A 49 -3.07 -6.82 3.23
C GLU A 49 -3.95 -6.48 4.45
N MET A 50 -3.32 -6.06 5.55
CA MET A 50 -4.02 -5.61 6.76
C MET A 50 -4.75 -4.29 6.52
N ALA A 51 -4.12 -3.36 5.80
CA ALA A 51 -4.76 -2.11 5.42
C ALA A 51 -6.00 -2.35 4.55
N PHE A 52 -5.92 -3.26 3.57
CA PHE A 52 -7.06 -3.65 2.75
C PHE A 52 -8.14 -4.38 3.54
N SER A 53 -7.78 -5.16 4.56
CA SER A 53 -8.76 -5.77 5.47
C SER A 53 -9.59 -4.71 6.19
N LYS A 54 -8.94 -3.70 6.80
CA LYS A 54 -9.61 -2.55 7.44
C LYS A 54 -10.46 -1.77 6.43
N LEU A 55 -9.91 -1.44 5.26
CA LEU A 55 -10.65 -0.72 4.21
C LEU A 55 -11.91 -1.49 3.78
N LYS A 56 -11.80 -2.79 3.50
CA LYS A 56 -12.95 -3.63 3.13
C LYS A 56 -14.00 -3.66 4.24
N ALA A 57 -13.62 -3.70 5.51
CA ALA A 57 -14.56 -3.65 6.62
C ALA A 57 -15.34 -2.33 6.66
N LEU A 58 -14.65 -1.20 6.47
CA LEU A 58 -15.28 0.13 6.40
C LEU A 58 -16.24 0.24 5.21
N LEU A 59 -15.83 -0.21 4.03
CA LEU A 59 -16.67 -0.17 2.82
C LEU A 59 -17.89 -1.08 2.93
N ARG A 60 -17.76 -2.26 3.54
CA ARG A 60 -18.92 -3.13 3.82
C ARG A 60 -19.92 -2.47 4.77
N LYS A 61 -19.43 -1.73 5.76
CA LYS A 61 -20.28 -0.96 6.69
C LYS A 61 -21.00 0.19 5.99
N ALA A 62 -20.35 0.87 5.03
CA ALA A 62 -20.94 1.97 4.27
C ALA A 62 -22.06 1.49 3.32
N ALA A 63 -21.99 0.25 2.84
CA ALA A 63 -23.05 -0.40 2.04
C ALA A 63 -23.50 0.37 0.78
N ALA A 64 -22.59 1.17 0.19
CA ALA A 64 -22.81 1.91 -1.05
C ALA A 64 -23.32 1.00 -2.19
N ARG A 65 -24.26 1.51 -3.00
CA ARG A 65 -24.89 0.75 -4.10
C ARG A 65 -24.60 1.33 -5.46
N THR A 66 -23.94 2.48 -5.52
CA THR A 66 -23.51 3.12 -6.76
C THR A 66 -22.01 3.36 -6.77
N VAL A 67 -21.43 3.49 -7.97
CA VAL A 67 -20.01 3.81 -8.14
C VAL A 67 -19.63 5.16 -7.52
N PRO A 68 -20.42 6.25 -7.68
CA PRO A 68 -20.12 7.52 -7.02
C PRO A 68 -20.10 7.43 -5.49
N GLU A 69 -21.09 6.76 -4.88
CA GLU A 69 -21.12 6.55 -3.43
C GLU A 69 -19.93 5.70 -2.95
N LEU A 70 -19.53 4.69 -3.73
CA LEU A 70 -18.35 3.88 -3.42
C LEU A 70 -17.08 4.74 -3.44
N TRP A 71 -16.90 5.63 -4.41
CA TRP A 71 -15.77 6.54 -4.46
C TRP A 71 -15.71 7.46 -3.25
N GLN A 72 -16.85 8.03 -2.86
CA GLN A 72 -16.94 8.85 -1.65
C GLN A 72 -16.58 8.02 -0.39
N SER A 73 -17.13 6.81 -0.27
CA SER A 73 -16.87 5.90 0.85
C SER A 73 -15.39 5.52 0.95
N ILE A 74 -14.71 5.35 -0.19
CA ILE A 74 -13.25 5.09 -0.22
C ILE A 74 -12.49 6.29 0.36
N GLY A 75 -12.82 7.51 -0.05
CA GLY A 75 -12.18 8.72 0.47
C GLY A 75 -12.36 8.88 1.99
N GLU A 76 -13.59 8.70 2.47
CA GLU A 76 -13.93 8.74 3.90
C GLU A 76 -13.25 7.62 4.70
N ALA A 77 -13.10 6.43 4.10
CA ALA A 77 -12.42 5.31 4.74
C ALA A 77 -10.91 5.53 4.82
N ILE A 78 -10.26 6.07 3.78
CA ILE A 78 -8.83 6.39 3.78
C ILE A 78 -8.49 7.41 4.88
N ALA A 79 -9.36 8.39 5.12
CA ALA A 79 -9.18 9.37 6.19
C ALA A 79 -9.16 8.78 7.63
N GLN A 80 -9.55 7.51 7.80
CA GLN A 80 -9.56 6.80 9.08
C GLN A 80 -8.27 6.00 9.35
N PHE A 81 -7.27 6.08 8.46
CA PHE A 81 -5.97 5.47 8.67
C PHE A 81 -5.03 6.47 9.36
N SER A 82 -4.60 6.12 10.57
CA SER A 82 -3.60 6.89 11.30
C SER A 82 -2.19 6.42 10.94
N ALA A 83 -1.19 7.27 11.18
CA ALA A 83 0.22 6.86 11.06
C ALA A 83 0.56 5.69 12.00
N GLN A 84 -0.12 5.59 13.15
CA GLN A 84 0.05 4.47 14.09
C GLN A 84 -0.51 3.16 13.53
N ASP A 85 -1.70 3.19 12.90
CA ASP A 85 -2.23 2.02 12.19
C ASP A 85 -1.22 1.50 11.16
N CYS A 86 -0.68 2.40 10.34
CA CYS A 86 0.29 2.04 9.31
C CYS A 86 1.54 1.40 9.91
N ARG A 87 2.11 1.97 10.99
CA ARG A 87 3.26 1.38 11.68
C ARG A 87 2.97 -0.04 12.17
N HIS A 88 1.83 -0.26 12.82
CA HIS A 88 1.45 -1.60 13.28
C HIS A 88 1.30 -2.60 12.12
N TYR A 89 0.88 -2.16 10.93
CA TYR A 89 0.84 -3.05 9.75
C TYR A 89 2.23 -3.45 9.27
N PHE A 90 3.19 -2.53 9.30
CA PHE A 90 4.59 -2.85 9.00
C PHE A 90 5.17 -3.81 10.05
N GLU A 91 4.98 -3.54 11.34
CA GLU A 91 5.44 -4.41 12.43
C GLU A 91 4.85 -5.83 12.30
N ALA A 92 3.53 -5.93 12.05
CA ALA A 92 2.85 -7.22 11.88
C ALA A 92 3.32 -8.02 10.65
N ALA A 93 3.84 -7.34 9.62
CA ALA A 93 4.46 -7.97 8.45
C ALA A 93 5.97 -8.24 8.64
N GLY A 94 6.51 -8.06 9.85
CA GLY A 94 7.89 -8.37 10.20
C GLY A 94 8.90 -7.27 9.89
N TYR A 95 8.46 -6.04 9.65
CA TYR A 95 9.34 -4.89 9.48
C TYR A 95 9.62 -4.24 10.83
N GLU A 96 10.88 -4.24 11.24
CA GLU A 96 11.31 -3.53 12.44
C GLU A 96 11.41 -2.03 12.16
N SER A 97 10.73 -1.23 12.97
CA SER A 97 11.01 0.20 13.05
C SER A 97 12.26 0.40 13.92
N GLY A 98 13.39 0.70 13.28
CA GLY A 98 14.57 1.23 13.97
C GLY A 98 14.35 2.65 14.48
#